data_AF-A0AAW9F4I8-F1
#
_entry.id   AF-A0AAW9F4I8-F1
#
_cell.length_a   1.000
_cell.length_b   1.000
_cell.length_c   1.000
_cell.angle_alpha   90.00
_cell.angle_beta   90.00
_cell.angle_gamma   90.00
#
_symmetry.space_group_name_H-M   'P 1'
#
loop_
_entity.id
_entity.type
_entity.pdbx_description
1 polymer ?
#
loop_
_entity_poly.entity_id
_entity_poly.type
_entity_poly.pdbx_seq_one_letter_code
_entity_poly.pdbx_strand_id
1 'polypeptide(L)'
;MTNTSNIFEAPNLFQVELTNYCNIDCTMCARSAGLKRPIGHMDLGLFKKIVDQSKQYQMPIHWLHHFGDTLIYPHLREALQYFKSNGYGPGNVSTNAILLNEEKIDILLEYGGNILCCIDTMDPVAYKKNKK
;
A
#
# COMPACT_ATOMS: atom_id res chain seq x y z
N MET A 1 -26.81 -26.15 17.14
CA MET A 1 -26.28 -24.77 17.27
C MET A 1 -26.26 -24.19 15.86
N THR A 2 -27.17 -23.26 15.58
CA THR A 2 -27.36 -22.70 14.24
C THR A 2 -26.13 -21.92 13.82
N ASN A 3 -25.46 -22.46 12.79
CA ASN A 3 -24.34 -21.91 12.07
C ASN A 3 -24.70 -20.49 11.58
N THR A 4 -24.18 -19.45 12.24
CA THR A 4 -24.20 -18.09 11.70
C THR A 4 -23.15 -18.02 10.61
N SER A 5 -23.49 -18.60 9.46
CA SER A 5 -22.79 -18.38 8.20
C SER A 5 -22.60 -16.88 8.00
N ASN A 6 -21.33 -16.45 7.95
CA ASN A 6 -20.94 -15.07 7.64
C ASN A 6 -21.77 -14.57 6.45
N ILE A 7 -22.63 -13.58 6.72
CA ILE A 7 -23.61 -13.02 5.77
C ILE A 7 -22.97 -12.05 4.76
N PHE A 8 -21.64 -11.91 4.79
CA PHE A 8 -20.89 -11.00 3.95
C PHE A 8 -19.79 -11.78 3.23
N GLU A 9 -19.88 -11.81 1.90
CA GLU A 9 -18.77 -12.26 1.06
C GLU A 9 -17.59 -11.30 1.22
N ALA A 10 -16.37 -11.84 1.15
CA ALA A 10 -15.18 -11.00 1.17
C ALA A 10 -15.16 -10.06 -0.05
N PRO A 11 -14.68 -8.82 0.10
CA PRO A 11 -14.59 -7.88 -1.01
C PRO A 11 -13.61 -8.39 -2.06
N ASN A 12 -13.97 -8.23 -3.35
CA ASN A 12 -13.09 -8.57 -4.48
C ASN A 12 -11.76 -7.80 -4.46
N LEU A 13 -11.75 -6.62 -3.84
CA LEU A 13 -10.57 -5.78 -3.72
C LEU A 13 -10.58 -5.11 -2.35
N PHE A 14 -9.55 -5.36 -1.55
CA PHE A 14 -9.32 -4.68 -0.28
C PHE A 14 -7.92 -4.07 -0.28
N GLN A 15 -7.87 -2.75 -0.16
CA GLN A 15 -6.65 -1.95 -0.15
C GLN A 15 -6.53 -1.22 1.18
N VAL A 16 -5.33 -1.21 1.74
CA VAL A 16 -5.01 -0.52 2.99
C VAL A 16 -3.93 0.50 2.70
N GLU A 17 -4.26 1.78 2.84
CA GLU A 17 -3.32 2.87 2.59
C GLU A 17 -2.43 3.11 3.82
N LEU A 18 -1.17 2.68 3.78
CA LEU A 18 -0.22 2.90 4.88
C LEU A 18 0.12 4.39 5.05
N THR A 19 0.17 5.13 3.95
CA THR A 19 0.49 6.55 3.90
C THR A 19 -0.09 7.18 2.65
N ASN A 20 -0.49 8.44 2.75
CA ASN A 20 -0.86 9.25 1.58
C ASN A 20 0.20 10.32 1.21
N TYR A 21 1.34 10.29 1.89
CA TYR A 21 2.53 10.98 1.43
C TYR A 21 3.07 10.31 0.17
N CYS A 22 3.48 11.12 -0.80
CA CYS A 22 4.22 10.70 -1.99
C CYS A 22 5.19 11.83 -2.38
N ASN A 23 6.37 11.44 -2.85
CA ASN A 23 7.51 12.31 -3.16
C ASN A 23 7.44 12.94 -4.56
N ILE A 24 6.35 12.70 -5.28
CA ILE A 24 6.03 13.31 -6.58
C ILE A 24 4.55 13.71 -6.60
N ASP A 25 4.23 14.73 -7.39
CA ASP A 25 2.85 15.19 -7.62
C ASP A 25 2.45 14.97 -9.08
N CYS A 26 2.12 13.71 -9.41
CA CYS A 26 1.86 13.34 -10.79
C CYS A 26 0.61 14.05 -11.33
N THR A 27 0.66 14.59 -12.55
CA THR A 27 -0.44 15.39 -13.14
C THR A 27 -1.77 14.64 -13.26
N MET A 28 -1.75 13.33 -13.45
CA MET A 28 -2.93 12.46 -13.53
C MET A 28 -3.41 11.93 -12.17
N CYS A 29 -2.67 12.19 -11.08
CA CYS A 29 -3.03 11.69 -9.76
C CYS A 29 -4.20 12.48 -9.17
N ALA A 30 -5.13 11.79 -8.49
CA ALA A 30 -6.22 12.46 -7.79
C ALA A 30 -5.73 13.40 -6.67
N ARG A 31 -4.50 13.22 -6.15
CA ARG A 31 -3.87 14.15 -5.20
C ARG A 31 -3.80 15.57 -5.78
N SER A 32 -3.38 15.68 -7.04
CA SER A 32 -3.27 16.92 -7.80
C SER A 32 -4.62 17.58 -8.09
N ALA A 33 -5.71 16.80 -8.02
CA ALA A 33 -7.09 17.27 -8.16
C ALA A 33 -7.69 17.80 -6.83
N GLY A 34 -6.90 17.84 -5.74
CA GLY A 34 -7.30 18.50 -4.49
C GLY A 34 -8.05 17.60 -3.52
N LEU A 35 -7.48 16.44 -3.16
CA LEU A 35 -8.01 15.62 -2.07
C LEU A 35 -8.05 16.43 -0.76
N LYS A 36 -9.22 16.49 -0.12
CA LYS A 36 -9.44 17.29 1.11
C LYS A 36 -9.04 16.59 2.41
N ARG A 37 -8.70 15.31 2.34
CA ARG A 37 -8.35 14.50 3.52
C ARG A 37 -6.96 14.90 4.05
N PRO A 38 -6.73 14.88 5.38
CA PRO A 38 -5.42 15.18 5.94
C PRO A 38 -4.32 14.28 5.40
N ILE A 39 -3.11 14.83 5.23
CA ILE A 39 -1.92 14.06 4.88
C ILE A 39 -1.34 13.43 6.16
N GLY A 40 -1.01 12.15 6.12
CA GLY A 40 -0.60 11.39 7.29
C GLY A 40 -0.07 9.99 6.97
N HIS A 41 0.47 9.38 8.02
CA HIS A 41 0.83 7.97 8.07
C HIS A 41 -0.21 7.25 8.94
N MET A 42 -0.58 6.04 8.54
CA MET A 42 -1.37 5.16 9.40
C MET A 42 -0.56 4.83 10.66
N ASP A 43 -1.21 4.79 11.82
CA ASP A 43 -0.56 4.26 13.02
C ASP A 43 -0.25 2.76 12.82
N LEU A 44 0.95 2.32 13.19
CA LEU A 44 1.36 0.92 13.03
C LEU A 44 0.47 -0.03 13.85
N GLY A 45 0.03 0.40 15.05
CA GLY A 45 -0.88 -0.38 15.88
C GLY A 45 -2.26 -0.56 15.23
N LEU A 46 -2.79 0.50 14.60
CA LEU A 46 -4.00 0.41 13.79
C LEU A 46 -3.82 -0.53 12.60
N PHE A 47 -2.70 -0.44 11.88
CA PHE A 47 -2.43 -1.36 10.77
C PHE A 47 -2.43 -2.83 11.24
N LYS A 48 -1.73 -3.16 12.33
CA LYS A 48 -1.72 -4.51 12.90
C LYS A 48 -3.11 -5.03 13.24
N LYS A 49 -3.95 -4.17 13.87
CA LYS A 49 -5.36 -4.51 14.15
C LYS A 49 -6.15 -4.82 12.87
N ILE A 50 -5.98 -4.02 11.82
CA ILE A 50 -6.62 -4.26 10.52
C ILE A 50 -6.18 -5.61 9.93
N VAL A 51 -4.89 -5.93 9.99
CA VAL A 51 -4.33 -7.21 9.52
C VAL A 51 -4.93 -8.40 10.28
N ASP A 52 -5.00 -8.31 11.61
CA ASP A 52 -5.57 -9.37 12.45
C ASP A 52 -7.05 -9.60 12.14
N GLN A 53 -7.82 -8.52 12.01
CA GLN A 53 -9.24 -8.57 11.64
C GLN A 53 -9.43 -9.14 10.24
N SER A 54 -8.63 -8.68 9.27
CA SER A 54 -8.62 -9.20 7.90
C SER A 54 -8.44 -10.72 7.88
N LYS A 55 -7.49 -11.25 8.67
CA LYS A 55 -7.28 -12.70 8.80
C LYS A 55 -8.43 -13.40 9.51
N GLN A 56 -8.93 -12.85 10.61
CA GLN A 56 -10.06 -13.41 11.37
C GLN A 56 -11.31 -13.57 10.51
N TYR A 57 -11.61 -12.59 9.67
CA TYR A 57 -12.79 -12.58 8.79
C TYR A 57 -12.52 -13.12 7.38
N GLN A 58 -11.31 -13.65 7.12
CA GLN A 58 -10.91 -14.15 5.81
C GLN A 58 -11.13 -13.12 4.68
N MET A 59 -10.81 -11.86 4.94
CA MET A 59 -10.89 -10.76 3.98
C MET A 59 -9.49 -10.43 3.43
N PRO A 60 -9.13 -10.88 2.21
CA PRO A 60 -7.75 -10.78 1.74
C PRO A 60 -7.36 -9.33 1.45
N ILE A 61 -6.31 -8.82 2.11
CA ILE A 61 -5.70 -7.53 1.76
C ILE A 61 -4.84 -7.74 0.51
N HIS A 62 -5.24 -7.06 -0.56
CA HIS A 62 -4.59 -7.17 -1.86
C HIS A 62 -3.44 -6.19 -2.01
N TRP A 63 -3.59 -4.98 -1.46
CA TRP A 63 -2.64 -3.89 -1.69
C TRP A 63 -2.41 -3.06 -0.43
N LEU A 64 -1.17 -2.64 -0.25
CA LEU A 64 -0.69 -1.78 0.83
C LEU A 64 -0.37 -0.36 0.32
N HIS A 65 -1.22 0.16 -0.57
CA HIS A 65 -1.10 1.49 -1.16
C HIS A 65 -2.49 2.05 -1.51
N HIS A 66 -2.54 3.35 -1.79
CA HIS A 66 -3.66 3.99 -2.47
C HIS A 66 -3.19 5.29 -3.16
N PHE A 67 -3.35 6.45 -2.52
CA PHE A 67 -2.87 7.74 -3.05
C PHE A 67 -1.67 8.25 -2.25
N GLY A 68 -0.62 7.44 -2.21
CA GLY A 68 0.68 7.72 -1.61
C GLY A 68 1.74 6.81 -2.23
N ASP A 69 3.00 6.95 -1.80
CA ASP A 69 4.04 5.96 -2.09
C ASP A 69 4.35 5.17 -0.83
N THR A 70 4.13 3.85 -0.88
CA THR A 70 4.34 2.95 0.27
C THR A 70 5.75 3.05 0.83
N LEU A 71 6.77 3.33 0.00
CA LEU A 71 8.17 3.42 0.44
C LEU A 71 8.49 4.64 1.31
N ILE A 72 7.54 5.56 1.49
CA ILE A 72 7.65 6.70 2.41
C ILE A 72 7.20 6.34 3.82
N TYR A 73 6.42 5.27 3.97
CA TYR A 73 5.85 4.92 5.27
C TYR A 73 6.96 4.65 6.31
N PRO A 74 6.99 5.37 7.45
CA PRO A 74 8.12 5.32 8.39
C PRO A 74 8.31 3.96 9.07
N HIS A 75 7.25 3.15 9.15
CA HIS A 75 7.27 1.79 9.71
C HIS A 75 7.18 0.72 8.62
N LEU A 76 7.78 0.97 7.45
CA LEU A 76 7.70 0.08 6.27
C LEU A 76 8.11 -1.35 6.61
N ARG A 77 9.28 -1.52 7.23
CA ARG A 77 9.82 -2.83 7.59
C ARG A 77 8.88 -3.57 8.54
N GLU A 78 8.49 -2.92 9.62
CA GLU A 78 7.66 -3.51 10.67
C GLU A 78 6.26 -3.87 10.16
N ALA A 79 5.67 -3.03 9.29
CA ALA A 79 4.38 -3.31 8.68
C ALA A 79 4.44 -4.49 7.72
N LEU A 80 5.41 -4.51 6.79
CA LEU A 80 5.52 -5.60 5.83
C LEU A 80 5.88 -6.92 6.52
N GLN A 81 6.81 -6.89 7.48
CA GLN A 81 7.16 -8.07 8.28
C GLN A 81 5.93 -8.60 9.03
N TYR A 82 5.16 -7.72 9.67
CA TYR A 82 3.94 -8.13 10.38
C TYR A 82 2.91 -8.74 9.43
N PHE A 83 2.69 -8.12 8.27
CA PHE A 83 1.76 -8.63 7.26
C PHE A 83 2.21 -9.98 6.71
N LYS A 84 3.51 -10.17 6.44
CA LYS A 84 4.05 -11.45 5.98
C LYS A 84 3.77 -12.59 6.95
N SER A 85 3.88 -12.34 8.26
CA SER A 85 3.66 -13.37 9.29
C SER A 85 2.18 -13.57 9.66
N ASN A 86 1.39 -12.50 9.66
CA ASN A 86 0.04 -12.50 10.23
C ASN A 86 -1.07 -12.17 9.24
N GLY A 87 -0.73 -11.73 8.04
CA GLY A 87 -1.69 -11.27 7.04
C GLY A 87 -2.45 -12.39 6.35
N TYR A 88 -3.53 -11.97 5.71
CA TYR A 88 -4.33 -12.79 4.83
C TYR A 88 -4.47 -12.05 3.49
N GLY A 89 -3.99 -12.66 2.41
CA GLY A 89 -3.97 -12.07 1.07
C GLY A 89 -2.58 -11.65 0.59
N PRO A 90 -2.49 -11.10 -0.64
CA PRO A 90 -1.21 -10.80 -1.29
C PRO A 90 -0.35 -9.71 -0.65
N GLY A 91 -0.95 -8.67 -0.05
CA GLY A 91 -0.19 -7.54 0.50
C GLY A 91 0.76 -6.85 -0.49
N ASN A 92 0.33 -6.72 -1.76
CA ASN A 92 1.18 -6.17 -2.81
C ASN A 92 1.50 -4.69 -2.55
N VAL A 93 2.67 -4.26 -2.99
CA VAL A 93 3.16 -2.89 -2.83
C VAL A 93 3.19 -2.20 -4.19
N SER A 94 2.78 -0.93 -4.23
CA SER A 94 2.97 -0.06 -5.40
C SER A 94 3.91 1.07 -5.03
N THR A 95 4.83 1.41 -5.94
CA THR A 95 5.78 2.50 -5.77
C THR A 95 6.09 3.18 -7.10
N ASN A 96 6.41 4.46 -7.05
CA ASN A 96 6.98 5.20 -8.18
C ASN A 96 8.47 4.88 -8.42
N ALA A 97 9.06 4.00 -7.61
CA ALA A 97 10.42 3.48 -7.70
C ALA A 97 11.56 4.49 -7.46
N ILE A 98 11.28 5.79 -7.26
CA ILE A 98 12.32 6.82 -7.05
C ILE A 98 13.04 6.62 -5.71
N LEU A 99 12.32 6.12 -4.70
CA LEU A 99 12.83 5.94 -3.35
C LEU A 99 13.48 4.58 -3.11
N LEU A 100 13.57 3.72 -4.12
CA LEU A 100 14.27 2.45 -4.01
C LEU A 100 15.76 2.68 -3.72
N ASN A 101 16.25 1.97 -2.72
CA ASN A 101 17.65 1.84 -2.36
C ASN A 101 17.88 0.39 -1.89
N GLU A 102 19.11 0.00 -1.60
CA GLU A 102 19.44 -1.37 -1.17
C GLU A 102 18.58 -1.81 0.03
N GLU A 103 18.49 -0.98 1.06
CA GLU A 103 17.71 -1.27 2.26
C GLU A 103 16.23 -1.56 1.96
N LYS A 104 15.57 -0.71 1.15
CA LYS A 104 14.17 -0.89 0.80
C LYS A 104 13.96 -2.06 -0.13
N ILE A 105 14.89 -2.31 -1.05
CA ILE A 105 14.87 -3.49 -1.91
C ILE A 105 14.91 -4.75 -1.05
N ASP A 106 15.81 -4.82 -0.07
CA ASP A 106 15.89 -5.95 0.86
C ASP A 106 14.58 -6.15 1.63
N ILE A 107 14.01 -5.06 2.17
CA ILE A 107 12.70 -5.10 2.85
C ILE A 107 11.60 -5.66 1.94
N LEU A 108 11.53 -5.22 0.69
CA LEU A 108 10.52 -5.65 -0.27
C LEU A 108 10.71 -7.11 -0.69
N LEU A 109 11.96 -7.55 -0.90
CA LEU A 109 12.28 -8.93 -1.25
C LEU A 109 11.98 -9.90 -0.10
N GLU A 110 12.25 -9.50 1.14
CA GLU A 110 12.05 -10.35 2.31
C GLU A 110 10.58 -10.43 2.73
N TYR A 111 9.87 -9.28 2.73
CA TYR A 111 8.55 -9.18 3.34
C TYR A 111 7.42 -8.76 2.40
N GLY A 112 7.73 -8.22 1.22
CA GLY A 112 6.74 -7.77 0.26
C GLY A 112 5.96 -8.91 -0.40
N GLY A 113 4.76 -8.57 -0.90
CA GLY A 113 4.06 -9.35 -1.91
C GLY A 113 4.63 -9.09 -3.31
N ASN A 114 3.76 -8.95 -4.31
CA ASN A 114 4.20 -8.45 -5.61
C ASN A 114 4.49 -6.95 -5.54
N ILE A 115 5.49 -6.51 -6.30
CA ILE A 115 5.91 -5.11 -6.37
C ILE A 115 5.50 -4.53 -7.73
N LEU A 116 4.65 -3.50 -7.71
CA LEU A 116 4.25 -2.74 -8.90
C LEU A 116 5.04 -1.44 -8.97
N CYS A 117 5.94 -1.34 -9.95
CA CYS A 117 6.66 -0.10 -10.27
C CYS A 117 5.87 0.75 -11.26
N CYS A 118 5.42 1.93 -10.83
CA CYS A 118 4.58 2.84 -11.60
C CYS A 118 5.42 3.78 -12.48
N ILE A 119 5.55 3.42 -13.74
CA ILE A 119 6.20 4.22 -14.79
C ILE A 119 5.14 4.56 -15.84
N ASP A 120 4.84 5.84 -15.99
CA ASP A 120 3.78 6.36 -16.88
C ASP A 120 4.23 6.49 -18.33
N THR A 121 5.53 6.67 -18.56
CA THR A 121 6.12 6.80 -19.89
C THR A 121 7.61 6.46 -19.87
N MET A 122 8.12 6.01 -21.01
CA MET A 122 9.56 5.81 -21.25
C MET A 122 10.26 7.05 -21.81
N ASP A 123 9.51 8.09 -22.22
CA ASP A 123 10.07 9.36 -22.69
C ASP A 123 10.52 10.22 -21.48
N PRO A 124 11.83 10.51 -21.33
CA PRO A 124 12.34 11.28 -20.21
C PRO A 124 11.76 12.70 -20.10
N VAL A 125 11.44 13.34 -21.24
CA VAL A 125 10.89 14.69 -21.27
C VAL A 125 9.45 14.68 -20.76
N ALA A 126 8.65 13.73 -21.24
CA ALA A 126 7.28 13.53 -20.77
C ALA A 126 7.24 13.10 -19.29
N TYR A 127 8.13 12.19 -18.88
CA TYR A 127 8.25 11.72 -17.50
C TYR A 127 8.49 12.89 -16.53
N LYS A 128 9.46 13.75 -16.84
CA LYS A 128 9.76 14.95 -16.04
C LYS A 128 8.61 15.96 -16.02
N LYS A 129 7.88 16.10 -17.12
CA LYS A 129 6.71 17.00 -17.20
C LYS A 129 5.54 16.51 -16.35
N ASN A 130 5.32 15.19 -16.30
CA ASN A 130 4.21 14.58 -15.61
C ASN A 130 4.40 14.47 -14.10
N LYS A 131 5.65 14.42 -13.63
CA LYS A 131 6.01 14.28 -12.21
C LYS A 131 6.59 15.60 -11.70
N LYS A 132 5.75 16.40 -11.05
CA LYS A 132 6.15 17.66 -10.42
C LYS A 132 6.68 17.44 -9.01
#